data_AF-A0A661XH85-F1
#
_entry.id   AF-A0A661XH85-F1
#
_cell.length_a   1.000
_cell.length_b   1.000
_cell.length_c   1.000
_cell.angle_alpha   90.00
_cell.angle_beta   90.00
_cell.angle_gamma   90.00
#
_symmetry.space_group_name_H-M   'P 1'
#
loop_
_entity.id
_entity.type
_entity.pdbx_description
1 polymer ?
#
loop_
_entity_poly.entity_id
_entity_poly.type
_entity_poly.pdbx_seq_one_letter_code
_entity_poly.pdbx_strand_id
1 'polypeptide(L)'
;MKKKAILFLLFSILFIMVDITLSNTLRIIFSFAYIAYIIATLETPYNFYFAVIFGFLFDIVFSQYLGPFMLLFFLISLISYTICTFYSIKKLALQLILVPLCFIPFALINKNMNEIFYYILFTEIAAFATYWLLSNVSKRIDYEKT
;
A
#
# COMPACT_ATOMS: atom_id res chain seq x y z
N MET A 1 9.75 -1.66 -17.22
CA MET A 1 9.45 -1.77 -15.77
C MET A 1 10.38 -0.97 -14.88
N LYS A 2 11.71 -0.96 -15.09
CA LYS A 2 12.69 -0.32 -14.18
C LYS A 2 12.35 1.14 -13.78
N LYS A 3 12.00 2.03 -14.73
CA LYS A 3 11.63 3.43 -14.43
C LYS A 3 10.39 3.56 -13.53
N LYS A 4 9.36 2.75 -13.78
CA LYS A 4 8.09 2.75 -13.03
C LYS A 4 8.30 2.31 -11.58
N ALA A 5 9.10 1.27 -11.37
CA ALA A 5 9.47 0.80 -10.04
C ALA A 5 10.27 1.86 -9.28
N ILE A 6 11.27 2.50 -9.91
CA ILE A 6 12.05 3.58 -9.29
C ILE A 6 11.15 4.75 -8.88
N LEU A 7 10.23 5.16 -9.76
CA LEU A 7 9.30 6.25 -9.49
C LEU A 7 8.39 5.94 -8.29
N PHE A 8 7.83 4.73 -8.24
CA PHE A 8 6.99 4.31 -7.12
C PHE A 8 7.79 4.17 -5.82
N LEU A 9 9.05 3.74 -5.87
CA LEU A 9 9.92 3.72 -4.69
C LEU A 9 10.14 5.13 -4.15
N LEU A 10 10.46 6.08 -5.04
CA LEU A 10 10.65 7.49 -4.70
C LEU A 10 9.40 8.10 -4.07
N PHE A 11 8.23 7.88 -4.67
CA PHE A 11 6.96 8.36 -4.11
C PHE A 11 6.64 7.70 -2.77
N SER A 12 6.88 6.40 -2.59
CA SER A 12 6.70 5.75 -1.28
C SER A 12 7.58 6.36 -0.21
N ILE A 13 8.86 6.58 -0.51
CA ILE A 13 9.78 7.21 0.44
C ILE A 13 9.27 8.61 0.78
N LEU A 14 8.83 9.37 -0.22
CA LEU A 14 8.24 10.69 0.03
C LEU A 14 6.98 10.61 0.91
N PHE A 15 6.06 9.68 0.65
CA PHE A 15 4.83 9.56 1.45
C PHE A 15 5.08 9.09 2.90
N ILE A 16 6.07 8.21 3.10
CA ILE A 16 6.39 7.65 4.42
C ILE A 16 7.29 8.60 5.22
N MET A 17 8.22 9.29 4.56
CA MET A 17 9.28 10.09 5.21
C MET A 17 9.07 11.61 5.17
N VAL A 18 8.24 12.15 4.25
CA VAL A 18 8.03 13.60 4.25
C VAL A 18 7.19 13.97 5.45
N ASP A 19 7.74 14.88 6.24
CA ASP A 19 7.09 15.60 7.32
C ASP A 19 6.08 16.60 6.71
N ILE A 20 5.11 16.06 5.96
CA ILE A 20 3.97 16.87 5.53
C ILE A 20 3.25 17.20 6.83
N THR A 21 2.81 18.44 6.98
CA THR A 21 1.97 18.98 8.06
C THR A 21 0.64 18.23 8.31
N LEU A 22 0.50 17.02 7.80
CA LEU A 22 -0.58 16.06 8.00
C LEU A 22 -0.46 15.39 9.38
N SER A 23 -1.60 15.12 10.00
CA SER A 23 -1.64 14.34 11.24
C SER A 23 -1.08 12.93 11.01
N ASN A 24 -0.48 12.33 12.05
CA ASN A 24 0.05 10.96 12.01
C ASN A 24 -0.96 9.95 11.41
N THR A 25 -2.24 10.15 11.72
CA THR A 25 -3.35 9.37 11.19
C THR A 25 -3.47 9.43 9.67
N LEU A 26 -3.45 10.63 9.09
CA LEU A 26 -3.55 10.78 7.63
C LEU A 26 -2.33 10.18 6.92
N ARG A 27 -1.14 10.28 7.53
CA ARG A 27 0.07 9.65 6.99
C ARG A 27 -0.07 8.12 6.88
N ILE A 28 -0.64 7.47 7.90
CA ILE A 28 -0.91 6.03 7.91
C ILE A 28 -1.90 5.68 6.78
N ILE A 29 -3.02 6.41 6.71
CA ILE A 29 -4.10 6.21 5.75
C ILE A 29 -3.57 6.27 4.30
N PHE A 30 -2.87 7.35 3.95
CA PHE A 30 -2.35 7.52 2.59
C PHE A 30 -1.28 6.48 2.27
N SER A 31 -0.43 6.13 3.24
CA SER A 31 0.61 5.15 3.04
C SER A 31 0.05 3.73 2.80
N PHE A 32 -0.99 3.32 3.53
CA PHE A 32 -1.67 2.05 3.27
C PHE A 32 -2.39 2.01 1.92
N ALA A 33 -3.09 3.08 1.56
CA ALA A 33 -3.70 3.20 0.24
C ALA A 33 -2.66 3.05 -0.89
N TYR A 34 -1.50 3.67 -0.71
CA TYR A 34 -0.39 3.60 -1.67
C TYR A 34 0.25 2.21 -1.76
N ILE A 35 0.49 1.56 -0.63
CA ILE A 35 1.09 0.22 -0.57
C ILE A 35 0.15 -0.82 -1.20
N ALA A 36 -1.13 -0.76 -0.88
CA ALA A 36 -2.15 -1.62 -1.50
C ALA A 36 -2.16 -1.46 -3.03
N TYR A 37 -2.06 -0.22 -3.52
CA TYR A 37 -1.94 0.05 -4.97
C TYR A 37 -0.70 -0.63 -5.57
N ILE A 38 0.46 -0.49 -4.92
CA ILE A 38 1.72 -1.08 -5.41
C ILE A 38 1.61 -2.60 -5.47
N ILE A 39 1.15 -3.24 -4.39
CA ILE A 39 1.04 -4.70 -4.30
C ILE A 39 0.03 -5.25 -5.31
N ALA A 40 -1.07 -4.54 -5.58
CA ALA A 40 -2.07 -4.95 -6.57
C ALA A 40 -1.63 -4.72 -8.03
N THR A 41 -0.66 -3.83 -8.26
CA THR A 41 -0.33 -3.35 -9.61
C THR A 41 1.00 -3.87 -10.15
N LEU A 42 2.02 -3.99 -9.29
CA LEU A 42 3.34 -4.48 -9.69
C LEU A 42 3.34 -5.99 -9.88
N GLU A 43 4.05 -6.42 -10.91
CA GLU A 43 4.30 -7.83 -11.19
C GLU A 43 5.42 -8.38 -10.30
N THR A 44 5.46 -9.70 -10.18
CA THR A 44 6.57 -10.38 -9.51
C THR A 44 7.89 -10.17 -10.25
N PRO A 45 9.04 -10.12 -9.56
CA PRO A 45 9.21 -10.20 -8.10
C PRO A 45 9.06 -8.83 -7.38
N TYR A 46 8.72 -7.75 -8.09
CA TYR A 46 8.78 -6.39 -7.55
C TYR A 46 7.76 -6.14 -6.44
N ASN A 47 6.55 -6.71 -6.54
CA ASN A 47 5.57 -6.64 -5.45
C ASN A 47 6.15 -7.14 -4.12
N PHE A 48 6.88 -8.26 -4.12
CA PHE A 48 7.50 -8.83 -2.93
C PHE A 48 8.60 -7.94 -2.37
N TYR A 49 9.51 -7.45 -3.22
CA TYR A 49 10.57 -6.54 -2.77
C TYR A 49 10.00 -5.27 -2.13
N PHE A 50 8.99 -4.68 -2.77
CA PHE A 50 8.36 -3.47 -2.28
C PHE A 50 7.58 -3.72 -0.98
N ALA A 51 6.90 -4.86 -0.85
CA ALA A 51 6.21 -5.25 0.37
C ALA A 51 7.17 -5.35 1.57
N VAL A 52 8.33 -5.99 1.39
CA VAL A 52 9.35 -6.11 2.45
C VAL A 52 9.92 -4.74 2.82
N ILE A 53 10.31 -3.94 1.82
CA ILE A 53 10.89 -2.61 2.04
C ILE A 53 9.89 -1.72 2.80
N PHE A 54 8.64 -1.66 2.36
CA PHE A 54 7.65 -0.80 3.01
C PHE A 54 7.25 -1.29 4.38
N GLY A 55 7.15 -2.60 4.58
CA GLY A 55 6.82 -3.12 5.88
C GLY A 55 7.93 -2.84 6.91
N PHE A 56 9.19 -2.96 6.50
CA PHE A 56 10.33 -2.55 7.32
C PHE A 56 10.30 -1.05 7.66
N LEU A 57 10.01 -0.19 6.69
CA LEU A 57 9.87 1.25 6.94
C LEU A 57 8.71 1.56 7.88
N PHE A 58 7.58 0.87 7.72
CA PHE A 58 6.41 1.04 8.58
C PHE A 58 6.68 0.64 10.02
N ASP A 59 7.37 -0.48 10.20
CA ASP A 59 7.78 -0.96 11.50
C ASP A 59 8.64 0.07 12.24
N ILE A 60 9.61 0.69 11.55
CA ILE A 60 10.47 1.74 12.10
C ILE A 60 9.67 3.00 12.45
N VAL A 61 8.78 3.45 11.56
CA VAL A 61 8.14 4.77 11.68
C VAL A 61 6.92 4.75 12.61
N PHE A 62 6.12 3.68 12.59
CA PHE A 62 4.80 3.67 13.22
C PHE A 62 4.64 2.69 14.38
N SER A 63 5.38 1.58 14.37
CA SER A 63 5.13 0.47 15.32
C SER A 63 6.07 0.49 16.53
N GLN A 64 7.23 1.13 16.43
CA GLN A 64 8.33 1.03 17.42
C GLN A 64 8.91 -0.41 17.55
N TYR A 65 8.29 -1.41 16.93
CA TYR A 65 8.73 -2.80 16.87
C TYR A 65 8.98 -3.22 15.41
N LEU A 66 10.09 -3.93 15.18
CA LEU A 66 10.39 -4.54 13.88
C LEU A 66 9.64 -5.86 13.70
N GLY A 67 8.93 -6.03 12.59
CA GLY A 67 8.33 -7.30 12.18
C GLY A 67 6.85 -7.27 11.80
N PRO A 68 5.93 -6.64 12.56
CA PRO A 68 4.49 -6.81 12.35
C PRO A 68 4.02 -6.37 10.95
N PHE A 69 4.43 -5.20 10.47
CA PHE A 69 4.04 -4.70 9.15
C PHE A 69 4.81 -5.41 8.04
N MET A 70 6.10 -5.70 8.24
CA MET A 70 6.91 -6.47 7.29
C MET A 70 6.31 -7.83 6.98
N LEU A 71 5.95 -8.60 8.02
CA LEU A 71 5.33 -9.92 7.85
C LEU A 71 3.96 -9.81 7.17
N LEU A 72 3.13 -8.87 7.61
CA LEU A 72 1.79 -8.69 7.05
C LEU A 72 1.85 -8.32 5.56
N PHE A 73 2.65 -7.33 5.18
CA PHE A 73 2.73 -6.91 3.78
C PHE A 73 3.31 -7.99 2.89
N PHE A 74 4.27 -8.77 3.39
CA PHE A 74 4.77 -9.93 2.67
C PHE A 74 3.67 -10.98 2.42
N LEU A 75 2.89 -11.32 3.46
CA LEU A 75 1.74 -12.23 3.33
C LEU A 75 0.68 -11.68 2.36
N ILE A 76 0.35 -10.39 2.46
CA ILE A 76 -0.57 -9.71 1.55
C ILE A 76 -0.05 -9.78 0.10
N SER A 77 1.24 -9.57 -0.13
CA SER A 77 1.84 -9.69 -1.46
C SER A 77 1.76 -11.12 -2.00
N LEU A 78 1.92 -12.13 -1.14
CA LEU A 78 1.81 -13.54 -1.52
C LEU A 78 0.37 -13.93 -1.86
N ILE A 79 -0.59 -13.47 -1.07
CA ILE A 79 -2.02 -13.65 -1.33
C ILE A 79 -2.41 -12.94 -2.62
N SER A 80 -1.99 -11.69 -2.80
CA SER A 80 -2.21 -10.89 -4.02
C SER A 80 -1.69 -11.62 -5.25
N TYR A 81 -0.44 -12.12 -5.20
CA TYR A 81 0.15 -12.89 -6.28
C TYR A 81 -0.65 -14.17 -6.60
N THR A 82 -1.01 -14.93 -5.57
CA THR A 82 -1.81 -16.16 -5.72
C THR A 82 -3.16 -15.83 -6.37
N ILE A 83 -3.86 -14.82 -5.87
CA ILE A 83 -5.14 -14.37 -6.42
C ILE A 83 -4.99 -13.96 -7.89
N CYS A 84 -4.01 -13.12 -8.23
CA CYS A 84 -3.79 -12.71 -9.62
C CYS A 84 -3.41 -13.86 -10.55
N THR A 85 -2.75 -14.90 -10.03
CA THR A 85 -2.32 -16.05 -10.82
C THR A 85 -3.48 -17.01 -11.09
N PHE A 86 -4.31 -17.27 -10.09
CA PHE A 86 -5.39 -18.26 -10.17
C PHE A 86 -6.75 -17.66 -10.57
N TYR A 87 -6.93 -16.35 -10.42
CA TYR A 87 -8.21 -15.67 -10.64
C TYR A 87 -8.03 -14.37 -11.44
N SER A 88 -8.95 -14.10 -12.37
CA SER A 88 -8.97 -12.87 -13.15
C SER A 88 -9.61 -11.71 -12.38
N ILE A 89 -9.04 -11.33 -11.23
CA ILE A 89 -9.52 -10.20 -10.44
C ILE A 89 -8.97 -8.89 -10.99
N LYS A 90 -9.84 -7.87 -11.10
CA LYS A 90 -9.42 -6.52 -11.50
C LYS A 90 -8.51 -5.91 -10.42
N LYS A 91 -7.43 -5.24 -10.83
CA LYS A 91 -6.44 -4.61 -9.92
C LYS A 91 -7.08 -3.66 -8.88
N LEU A 92 -8.08 -2.88 -9.28
CA LEU A 92 -8.85 -2.02 -8.37
C LEU A 92 -9.56 -2.84 -7.27
N ALA A 93 -10.24 -3.93 -7.64
CA ALA A 93 -10.95 -4.78 -6.68
C ALA A 93 -9.97 -5.42 -5.70
N LEU A 94 -8.81 -5.87 -6.20
CA LEU A 94 -7.75 -6.40 -5.36
C LEU A 94 -7.24 -5.34 -4.38
N GLN A 95 -6.93 -4.13 -4.84
CA GLN A 95 -6.50 -3.04 -3.96
C GLN A 95 -7.51 -2.76 -2.84
N LEU A 96 -8.79 -2.64 -3.16
CA LEU A 96 -9.84 -2.38 -2.15
C LEU A 96 -9.90 -3.50 -1.11
N ILE A 97 -9.68 -4.76 -1.50
CA ILE A 97 -9.60 -5.88 -0.54
C ILE A 97 -8.33 -5.77 0.34
N LEU A 98 -7.22 -5.30 -0.21
CA LEU A 98 -5.94 -5.23 0.50
C LEU A 98 -5.87 -4.09 1.52
N VAL A 99 -6.56 -2.97 1.28
CA VAL A 99 -6.60 -1.81 2.18
C VAL A 99 -7.02 -2.18 3.61
N PRO A 100 -8.16 -2.85 3.85
CA PRO A 100 -8.59 -3.21 5.21
C PRO A 100 -7.66 -4.23 5.84
N LEU A 101 -7.04 -5.13 5.05
CA LEU A 101 -6.04 -6.06 5.56
C LEU A 101 -4.81 -5.34 6.13
N CYS A 102 -4.40 -4.22 5.52
CA CYS A 102 -3.26 -3.42 6.02
C CYS A 102 -3.50 -2.84 7.43
N PHE A 103 -4.76 -2.71 7.87
CA PHE A 103 -5.10 -2.22 9.20
C PHE A 103 -5.06 -3.29 10.30
N ILE A 104 -4.90 -4.58 9.97
CA ILE A 104 -4.89 -5.68 10.96
C ILE A 104 -3.87 -5.44 12.07
N PRO A 105 -2.59 -5.09 11.80
CA PRO A 105 -1.64 -4.84 12.89
C PRO A 105 -2.04 -3.66 13.76
N PHE A 106 -2.65 -2.62 13.19
CA PHE A 106 -3.17 -1.50 13.99
C PHE A 106 -4.32 -1.93 14.90
N ALA A 107 -5.19 -2.83 14.45
CA ALA A 107 -6.24 -3.40 15.30
C ALA A 107 -5.68 -4.30 16.42
N LEU A 108 -4.56 -4.96 16.17
CA LEU A 108 -3.87 -5.77 17.18
C LEU A 108 -3.11 -4.91 18.21
N ILE A 109 -2.59 -3.75 17.79
CA ILE A 109 -1.81 -2.84 18.64
C ILE A 109 -2.72 -1.85 19.40
N ASN A 110 -3.73 -1.27 18.74
CA ASN A 110 -4.67 -0.32 19.32
C ASN A 110 -6.01 -0.98 19.62
N LYS A 111 -6.50 -0.84 20.86
CA LYS A 111 -7.74 -1.50 21.32
C LYS A 111 -9.02 -0.73 20.99
N ASN A 112 -8.96 0.45 20.38
CA ASN A 112 -10.14 1.24 20.06
C ASN A 112 -10.71 0.89 18.68
N MET A 113 -11.60 -0.11 18.65
CA MET A 113 -12.21 -0.61 17.41
C MET A 113 -13.00 0.46 16.63
N ASN A 114 -13.64 1.41 17.31
CA ASN A 114 -14.46 2.43 16.65
C ASN A 114 -13.59 3.37 15.79
N GLU A 115 -12.41 3.74 16.29
CA GLU A 115 -11.45 4.55 15.53
C GLU A 115 -10.92 3.79 14.32
N ILE A 116 -10.63 2.49 14.48
CA ILE A 116 -10.16 1.64 13.37
C ILE A 116 -11.21 1.56 12.26
N PHE A 117 -12.48 1.36 12.60
CA PHE A 117 -13.57 1.35 11.61
C PHE A 117 -13.67 2.68 10.85
N TYR A 118 -13.61 3.81 11.57
CA TYR A 118 -13.61 5.12 10.94
C TYR A 118 -12.43 5.31 9.99
N TYR A 119 -11.22 4.91 10.41
CA TYR A 119 -10.04 4.99 9.56
C TYR A 119 -10.11 4.08 8.35
N ILE A 120 -10.61 2.85 8.48
CA ILE A 120 -10.82 1.95 7.35
C ILE A 120 -11.75 2.60 6.32
N LEU A 121 -12.90 3.12 6.75
CA LEU A 121 -13.89 3.70 5.84
C LEU A 121 -13.35 4.94 5.11
N PHE A 122 -12.61 5.79 5.81
CA PHE A 122 -11.93 6.93 5.19
C PHE A 122 -10.81 6.48 4.24
N THR A 123 -10.07 5.43 4.59
CA THR A 123 -8.97 4.91 3.76
C THR A 123 -9.45 4.25 2.49
N GLU A 124 -10.62 3.62 2.50
CA GLU A 124 -11.25 3.09 1.27
C GLU A 124 -11.55 4.19 0.26
N ILE A 125 -12.08 5.32 0.72
CA ILE A 125 -12.32 6.50 -0.13
C ILE A 125 -10.99 7.02 -0.68
N ALA A 126 -9.97 7.13 0.17
CA ALA A 126 -8.63 7.54 -0.25
C ALA A 126 -7.98 6.54 -1.23
N ALA A 127 -8.19 5.24 -1.04
CA ALA A 127 -7.69 4.18 -1.90
C ALA A 127 -8.30 4.26 -3.30
N PHE A 128 -9.58 4.57 -3.40
CA PHE A 128 -10.23 4.79 -4.68
C PHE A 128 -9.65 6.01 -5.42
N ALA A 129 -9.50 7.14 -4.73
CA ALA A 129 -8.92 8.35 -5.30
C ALA A 129 -7.46 8.16 -5.74
N THR A 130 -6.66 7.51 -4.89
CA THR A 130 -5.24 7.20 -5.18
C THR A 130 -5.10 6.23 -6.35
N TYR A 131 -5.95 5.20 -6.46
CA TYR A 131 -5.94 4.31 -7.62
C TYR A 131 -6.14 5.07 -8.92
N TRP A 132 -7.16 5.94 -8.96
CA TRP A 132 -7.47 6.71 -10.16
C TRP A 132 -6.29 7.60 -10.57
N LEU A 133 -5.73 8.33 -9.61
CA LEU A 133 -4.59 9.22 -9.84
C LEU A 133 -3.36 8.44 -10.33
N LEU A 134 -2.98 7.38 -9.62
CA LEU A 134 -1.79 6.59 -9.94
C LEU A 134 -1.95 5.76 -11.21
N SER A 135 -3.15 5.28 -11.51
CA SER A 135 -3.46 4.62 -12.77
C SER A 135 -3.26 5.56 -13.96
N ASN A 136 -3.67 6.84 -13.83
CA ASN A 136 -3.43 7.85 -14.87
C ASN A 136 -1.94 8.16 -15.05
N VAL A 137 -1.20 8.31 -13.94
CA VAL A 137 0.27 8.50 -13.97
C VAL A 137 0.95 7.29 -14.63
N SER A 138 0.57 6.07 -14.21
CA SER A 138 1.07 4.82 -14.77
C SER A 138 0.86 4.75 -16.28
N LYS A 139 -0.34 5.07 -16.77
CA LYS A 139 -0.65 5.05 -18.21
C LYS A 139 0.25 6.03 -18.96
N ARG A 140 0.43 7.26 -18.47
CA ARG A 140 1.30 8.25 -19.11
C ARG A 140 2.75 7.76 -19.24
N ILE A 141 3.29 7.16 -18.19
CA ILE A 141 4.66 6.58 -18.21
C ILE A 141 4.78 5.46 -19.25
N ASP A 142 3.71 4.70 -19.47
CA ASP A 142 3.69 3.62 -20.46
C ASP A 142 3.50 4.14 -21.89
N TYR A 143 2.79 5.27 -22.10
CA TYR A 143 2.67 5.96 -23.39
C TYR A 143 3.94 6.64 -23.87
N GLU A 144 4.82 7.13 -22.98
CA GLU A 144 6.13 7.68 -23.37
C GLU A 144 7.10 6.62 -23.94
N LYS A 145 6.69 5.35 -24.05
CA LYS A 145 7.48 4.27 -24.67
C LYS A 145 7.14 4.01 -26.14
N THR A 146 6.07 4.60 -26.66
CA THR A 146 5.71 4.55 -28.10
C THR A 146 6.19 5.81 -28.79
#